data_AF-A0A5Q4T2G5-F1
#
_entry.id   AF-A0A5Q4T2G5-F1
#
_cell.length_a   1.000
_cell.length_b   1.000
_cell.length_c   1.000
_cell.angle_alpha   90.00
_cell.angle_beta   90.00
_cell.angle_gamma   90.00
#
_symmetry.space_group_name_H-M   'P 1'
#
loop_
_entity.id
_entity.type
_entity.pdbx_description
1 polymer ?
#
loop_
_entity_poly.entity_id
_entity_poly.type
_entity_poly.pdbx_seq_one_letter_code
_entity_poly.pdbx_strand_id
1 'polypeptide(L)'
;MTDQPEPDTRTVHGGSQLACRRTVDTITDAELNALYDTIQRLNARAQHAESTVNTFCRAVKDWDVSDRGTYIPHASLVAIGRAAGTDVLGSIRHLRHFERVEQAEAAVDRVQAYAARLDQFAATTISVPDSDLYTAIANDLRTALAPKESS
;
A
#
# COMPACT_ATOMS: atom_id res chain seq x y z
N MET A 1 -60.78 -51.82 -2.35
CA MET A 1 -59.70 -51.47 -1.40
C MET A 1 -58.42 -51.47 -2.21
N THR A 2 -58.07 -50.28 -2.67
CA THR A 2 -56.86 -49.90 -3.41
C THR A 2 -55.70 -49.81 -2.43
N ASP A 3 -54.57 -50.44 -2.76
CA ASP A 3 -53.29 -50.14 -2.14
C ASP A 3 -52.33 -49.73 -3.27
N GLN A 4 -52.03 -48.44 -3.34
CA GLN A 4 -51.10 -47.87 -4.30
C GLN A 4 -49.68 -47.98 -3.75
N PRO A 5 -48.66 -48.33 -4.56
CA PRO A 5 -47.29 -48.06 -4.17
C PRO A 5 -47.02 -46.54 -4.26
N GLU A 6 -46.51 -45.96 -3.18
CA GLU A 6 -46.01 -44.58 -3.13
C GLU A 6 -45.01 -44.31 -4.26
N PRO A 7 -45.09 -43.17 -4.98
CA PRO A 7 -44.03 -42.78 -5.89
C PRO A 7 -42.82 -42.26 -5.09
N ASP A 8 -41.69 -42.95 -5.23
CA ASP A 8 -40.38 -42.55 -4.72
C ASP A 8 -40.01 -41.17 -5.30
N THR A 9 -40.28 -40.09 -4.55
CA THR A 9 -39.90 -38.71 -4.91
C THR A 9 -38.41 -38.50 -4.65
N ARG A 10 -37.56 -39.27 -5.33
CA ARG A 10 -36.17 -38.88 -5.54
C ARG A 10 -36.12 -38.00 -6.77
N THR A 11 -36.39 -36.72 -6.54
CA THR A 11 -35.96 -35.65 -7.44
C THR A 11 -34.43 -35.67 -7.44
N VAL A 12 -33.84 -36.55 -8.25
CA VAL A 12 -32.46 -36.43 -8.66
C VAL A 12 -32.42 -35.14 -9.45
N HIS A 13 -31.97 -34.06 -8.80
CA HIS A 13 -31.62 -32.84 -9.51
C HIS A 13 -30.69 -33.24 -10.63
N GLY A 14 -31.25 -33.20 -11.85
CA GLY A 14 -30.54 -33.51 -13.07
C GLY A 14 -29.29 -32.64 -13.07
N GLY A 15 -28.16 -33.27 -12.76
CA GLY A 15 -26.88 -32.77 -13.18
C GLY A 15 -27.04 -32.57 -14.68
N SER A 16 -27.15 -31.32 -15.09
CA SER A 16 -26.95 -30.90 -16.47
C SER A 16 -25.54 -31.34 -16.82
N GLN A 17 -25.41 -32.61 -17.20
CA GLN A 17 -24.20 -33.18 -17.74
C GLN A 17 -23.92 -32.40 -19.00
N LEU A 18 -23.05 -31.41 -18.84
CA LEU A 18 -22.15 -30.80 -19.83
C LEU A 18 -22.27 -31.47 -21.21
N ALA A 19 -23.30 -31.11 -21.97
CA ALA A 19 -23.53 -31.58 -23.34
C ALA A 19 -22.59 -30.91 -24.35
N CYS A 20 -21.42 -30.48 -23.89
CA CYS A 20 -20.38 -29.83 -24.69
C CYS A 20 -19.00 -30.23 -24.18
N ARG A 21 -18.71 -31.53 -24.13
CA ARG A 21 -17.32 -31.99 -24.13
C ARG A 21 -16.88 -32.16 -25.58
N ARG A 22 -16.78 -31.04 -26.31
CA ARG A 22 -16.01 -31.01 -27.57
C ARG A 22 -14.58 -31.42 -27.21
N THR A 23 -14.05 -32.42 -27.90
CA THR A 23 -12.63 -32.75 -27.82
C THR A 23 -11.83 -31.58 -28.38
N VAL A 24 -10.65 -31.30 -27.82
CA VAL A 24 -9.76 -30.19 -28.22
C VAL A 24 -9.49 -30.21 -29.73
N ASP A 25 -9.55 -31.40 -30.34
CA ASP A 25 -9.37 -31.65 -31.78
C ASP A 25 -10.46 -31.06 -32.70
N THR A 26 -11.53 -30.50 -32.15
CA THR A 26 -12.64 -29.89 -32.94
C THR A 26 -12.69 -28.37 -32.88
N ILE A 27 -11.72 -27.74 -32.21
CA ILE A 27 -11.63 -26.29 -32.07
C ILE A 27 -10.97 -25.71 -33.31
N THR A 28 -11.66 -24.80 -33.98
CA THR A 28 -11.12 -24.06 -35.12
C THR A 28 -10.12 -23.01 -34.67
N ASP A 29 -9.18 -22.61 -35.54
CA ASP A 29 -8.20 -21.56 -35.24
C ASP A 29 -8.88 -20.23 -34.82
N ALA A 30 -10.05 -19.93 -35.37
CA ALA A 30 -10.84 -18.76 -35.01
C ALA A 30 -11.38 -18.85 -33.56
N GLU A 31 -11.88 -20.01 -33.15
CA GLU A 31 -12.32 -20.26 -31.77
C GLU A 31 -11.12 -20.24 -30.80
N LEU A 32 -9.96 -20.73 -31.23
CA LEU A 32 -8.73 -20.71 -30.43
C LEU A 32 -8.23 -19.27 -30.21
N ASN A 33 -8.23 -18.43 -31.26
CA ASN A 33 -7.87 -17.02 -31.15
C ASN A 33 -8.84 -16.25 -30.23
N ALA A 34 -10.15 -16.50 -30.34
CA ALA A 34 -11.14 -15.90 -29.46
C ALA A 34 -10.96 -16.32 -27.99
N LEU A 35 -10.52 -17.55 -27.74
CA LEU A 35 -10.15 -18.03 -26.41
C LEU A 35 -8.92 -17.29 -25.88
N TYR A 36 -7.86 -17.15 -26.68
CA TYR A 36 -6.65 -16.41 -26.28
C TYR A 36 -6.95 -14.94 -25.97
N ASP A 37 -7.74 -14.27 -26.81
CA ASP A 37 -8.15 -12.88 -26.57
C ASP A 37 -8.94 -12.75 -25.26
N THR A 38 -9.76 -13.75 -24.94
CA THR A 38 -10.53 -13.78 -23.70
C THR A 38 -9.64 -14.01 -22.49
N ILE A 39 -8.71 -14.96 -22.58
CA ILE A 39 -7.71 -15.22 -21.54
C ILE A 39 -6.87 -13.96 -21.30
N GLN A 40 -6.42 -13.28 -22.35
CA GLN A 40 -5.62 -12.07 -22.25
C GLN A 40 -6.38 -10.93 -21.55
N ARG A 41 -7.66 -10.71 -21.91
CA ARG A 41 -8.51 -9.72 -21.24
C ARG A 41 -8.74 -10.04 -19.77
N LEU A 42 -8.97 -11.31 -19.44
CA LEU A 42 -9.15 -11.75 -18.05
C LEU A 42 -7.87 -11.58 -17.24
N ASN A 43 -6.72 -11.94 -17.80
CA ASN A 43 -5.43 -11.76 -17.15
C ASN A 43 -5.12 -10.28 -16.90
N ALA A 44 -5.36 -9.40 -17.88
CA ALA A 44 -5.18 -7.96 -17.70
C ALA A 44 -6.07 -7.41 -16.58
N ARG A 45 -7.32 -7.88 -16.50
CA ARG A 45 -8.25 -7.51 -15.43
C ARG A 45 -7.78 -8.01 -14.06
N ALA A 46 -7.29 -9.25 -13.98
CA ALA A 46 -6.76 -9.82 -12.75
C ALA A 46 -5.52 -9.04 -12.26
N GLN A 47 -4.58 -8.76 -13.15
CA GLN A 47 -3.39 -7.94 -12.85
C GLN A 47 -3.76 -6.54 -12.37
N HIS A 48 -4.76 -5.91 -13.00
CA HIS A 48 -5.24 -4.61 -12.55
C HIS A 48 -5.83 -4.68 -11.13
N ALA A 49 -6.65 -5.69 -10.84
CA ALA A 49 -7.21 -5.89 -9.50
C ALA A 49 -6.12 -6.13 -8.44
N GLU A 50 -5.13 -6.97 -8.75
CA GLU A 50 -3.98 -7.23 -7.87
C GLU A 50 -3.16 -5.96 -7.62
N SER A 51 -2.92 -5.16 -8.65
CA SER A 51 -2.23 -3.88 -8.54
C SER A 51 -2.97 -2.90 -7.61
N THR A 52 -4.29 -2.81 -7.75
CA THR A 52 -5.14 -1.96 -6.92
C THR A 52 -5.13 -2.43 -5.46
N VAL A 53 -5.27 -3.73 -5.20
CA VAL A 53 -5.20 -4.30 -3.84
C VAL A 53 -3.82 -4.04 -3.22
N ASN A 54 -2.75 -4.27 -3.95
CA ASN A 54 -1.39 -3.99 -3.47
C ASN A 54 -1.18 -2.51 -3.12
N THR A 55 -1.79 -1.60 -3.88
CA THR A 55 -1.76 -0.16 -3.58
C THR A 55 -2.45 0.13 -2.27
N PHE A 56 -3.64 -0.44 -2.03
CA PHE A 56 -4.34 -0.29 -0.75
C PHE A 56 -3.55 -0.89 0.42
N CYS A 57 -3.00 -2.09 0.26
CA CYS A 57 -2.19 -2.73 1.32
C CYS A 57 -0.98 -1.87 1.70
N ARG A 58 -0.27 -1.29 0.72
CA ARG A 58 0.85 -0.38 0.98
C ARG A 58 0.39 0.90 1.68
N ALA A 59 -0.71 1.50 1.24
CA ALA A 59 -1.24 2.72 1.84
C ALA A 59 -1.65 2.53 3.30
N VAL A 60 -2.21 1.37 3.66
CA VAL A 60 -2.67 1.05 5.03
C VAL A 60 -1.52 0.62 5.95
N LYS A 61 -0.44 0.06 5.39
CA LYS A 61 0.70 -0.45 6.17
C LYS A 61 1.29 0.57 7.14
N ASP A 62 1.31 1.83 6.74
CA ASP A 62 1.96 2.92 7.48
C ASP A 62 0.98 3.65 8.43
N TRP A 63 -0.20 3.08 8.71
CA TRP A 63 -1.16 3.67 9.63
C TRP A 63 -0.77 3.35 11.07
N ASP A 64 -0.68 4.39 11.90
CA ASP A 64 -0.42 4.23 13.33
C ASP A 64 -1.75 4.19 14.09
N VAL A 65 -1.92 3.20 14.96
CA VAL A 65 -3.16 2.98 15.72
C VAL A 65 -2.86 3.18 17.20
N SER A 66 -3.46 4.21 17.79
CA SER A 66 -3.31 4.54 19.20
C SER A 66 -4.67 4.53 19.92
N ASP A 67 -4.64 4.54 21.26
CA ASP A 67 -5.85 4.65 22.09
C ASP A 67 -6.64 5.96 21.84
N ARG A 68 -5.99 6.98 21.27
CA ARG A 68 -6.60 8.27 20.91
C ARG A 68 -7.23 8.27 19.52
N GLY A 69 -7.02 7.21 18.74
CA GLY A 69 -7.50 7.05 17.38
C GLY A 69 -6.43 6.55 16.41
N THR A 70 -6.86 6.30 15.18
CA THR A 70 -6.00 5.91 14.07
C THR A 70 -5.48 7.16 13.37
N TYR A 71 -4.16 7.32 13.36
CA TYR A 71 -3.50 8.31 12.52
C TYR A 71 -3.44 7.78 11.09
N ILE A 72 -3.93 8.58 10.15
CA ILE A 72 -3.93 8.25 8.73
C ILE A 72 -3.03 9.29 8.02
N PRO A 73 -1.87 8.86 7.49
CA PRO A 73 -1.01 9.74 6.72
C PRO A 73 -1.73 10.32 5.51
N HIS A 74 -1.47 11.59 5.19
CA HIS A 74 -2.08 12.25 4.03
C HIS A 74 -1.70 11.55 2.72
N ALA A 75 -0.43 11.13 2.59
CA ALA A 75 0.04 10.36 1.43
C ALA A 75 -0.77 9.07 1.20
N SER A 76 -1.19 8.39 2.27
CA SER A 76 -2.03 7.19 2.18
C SER A 76 -3.43 7.51 1.67
N LEU A 77 -4.05 8.61 2.12
CA LEU A 77 -5.35 9.06 1.62
C LEU A 77 -5.30 9.42 0.12
N VAL A 78 -4.23 10.07 -0.32
CA VAL A 78 -3.99 10.38 -1.74
C VAL A 78 -3.88 9.09 -2.56
N ALA A 79 -3.08 8.12 -2.09
CA ALA A 79 -2.89 6.84 -2.77
C ALA A 79 -4.19 6.05 -2.90
N ILE A 80 -4.98 6.00 -1.82
CA ILE A 80 -6.30 5.35 -1.80
C ILE A 80 -7.27 6.04 -2.76
N GLY A 81 -7.35 7.38 -2.73
CA GLY A 81 -8.23 8.12 -3.64
C GLY A 81 -7.88 7.88 -5.11
N ARG A 82 -6.59 7.93 -5.47
CA ARG A 82 -6.13 7.61 -6.83
C ARG A 82 -6.49 6.18 -7.24
N ALA A 83 -6.26 5.21 -6.37
CA ALA A 83 -6.58 3.80 -6.65
C ALA A 83 -8.09 3.54 -6.78
N ALA A 84 -8.91 4.25 -6.00
CA ALA A 84 -10.37 4.16 -6.06
C ALA A 84 -10.99 4.96 -7.22
N GLY A 85 -10.20 5.75 -7.96
CA GLY A 85 -10.69 6.66 -9.00
C GLY A 85 -11.58 7.78 -8.45
N THR A 86 -11.51 8.04 -7.14
CA THR A 86 -12.30 9.04 -6.45
C THR A 86 -11.39 10.10 -5.86
N ASP A 87 -11.77 11.36 -6.02
CA ASP A 87 -11.10 12.45 -5.32
C ASP A 87 -11.58 12.47 -3.86
N VAL A 88 -11.08 11.52 -3.07
CA VAL A 88 -11.31 11.44 -1.62
C VAL A 88 -10.91 12.76 -0.95
N LEU A 89 -9.91 13.43 -1.53
CA LEU A 89 -9.37 14.68 -1.06
C LEU A 89 -10.32 15.86 -1.36
N GLY A 90 -10.86 15.97 -2.57
CA GLY A 90 -11.82 17.04 -2.93
C GLY A 90 -13.05 17.15 -2.02
N SER A 91 -13.45 16.07 -1.33
CA SER A 91 -14.60 16.04 -0.43
C SER A 91 -14.30 16.47 1.03
N ILE A 92 -13.04 16.42 1.48
CA ILE A 92 -12.69 16.63 2.89
C ILE A 92 -12.24 18.08 3.10
N ARG A 93 -13.11 18.89 3.72
CA ARG A 93 -12.89 20.31 4.11
C ARG A 93 -11.59 20.55 4.93
N HIS A 94 -10.93 19.49 5.39
CA HIS A 94 -9.78 19.52 6.29
C HIS A 94 -8.44 19.10 5.66
N LEU A 95 -8.31 19.04 4.33
CA LEU A 95 -7.05 18.68 3.66
C LEU A 95 -5.81 19.45 4.10
N ARG A 96 -5.94 20.78 4.09
CA ARG A 96 -4.86 21.66 4.53
C ARG A 96 -4.52 21.44 5.99
N HIS A 97 -5.46 20.93 6.80
CA HIS A 97 -5.18 20.61 8.19
C HIS A 97 -4.28 19.38 8.30
N PHE A 98 -4.60 18.28 7.59
CA PHE A 98 -3.76 17.07 7.61
C PHE A 98 -2.37 17.32 7.02
N GLU A 99 -2.29 18.01 5.89
CA GLU A 99 -1.00 18.36 5.28
C GLU A 99 -0.15 19.26 6.21
N ARG A 100 -0.78 20.23 6.90
CA ARG A 100 -0.08 21.07 7.88
C ARG A 100 0.37 20.29 9.11
N VAL A 101 -0.44 19.32 9.57
CA VAL A 101 -0.09 18.45 10.70
C VAL A 101 1.11 17.59 10.33
N GLU A 102 1.10 16.94 9.18
CA GLU A 102 2.23 16.13 8.68
C GLU A 102 3.50 16.99 8.51
N GLN A 103 3.38 18.20 7.95
CA GLN A 103 4.50 19.13 7.83
C GLN A 103 5.03 19.60 9.19
N ALA A 104 4.14 19.82 10.16
CA ALA A 104 4.50 20.21 11.51
C ALA A 104 5.20 19.07 12.25
N GLU A 105 4.69 17.84 12.18
CA GLU A 105 5.32 16.64 12.75
C GLU A 105 6.71 16.41 12.17
N ALA A 106 6.83 16.45 10.84
CA ALA A 106 8.14 16.35 10.18
C ALA A 106 9.09 17.49 10.59
N ALA A 107 8.57 18.68 10.93
CA ALA A 107 9.39 19.76 11.47
C ALA A 107 9.82 19.49 12.92
N VAL A 108 8.94 18.95 13.76
CA VAL A 108 9.26 18.53 15.13
C VAL A 108 10.34 17.46 15.10
N ASP A 109 10.22 16.44 14.26
CA ASP A 109 11.21 15.36 14.14
C ASP A 109 12.59 15.91 13.73
N ARG A 110 12.63 16.86 12.79
CA ARG A 110 13.88 17.53 12.42
C ARG A 110 14.48 18.27 13.60
N VAL A 111 13.67 19.03 14.35
CA VAL A 111 14.14 19.77 15.53
C VAL A 111 14.65 18.83 16.61
N GLN A 112 13.96 17.71 16.87
CA GLN A 112 14.40 16.70 17.82
C GLN A 112 15.71 16.04 17.39
N ALA A 113 15.86 15.70 16.10
CA ALA A 113 17.10 15.16 15.57
C ALA A 113 18.26 16.16 15.69
N TYR A 114 18.01 17.45 15.45
CA TYR A 114 19.01 18.50 15.69
C TYR A 114 19.35 18.65 17.17
N ALA A 115 18.37 18.61 18.07
CA ALA A 115 18.60 18.67 19.51
C ALA A 115 19.45 17.49 19.99
N ALA A 116 19.12 16.26 19.58
CA ALA A 116 19.89 15.06 19.93
C ALA A 116 21.34 15.13 19.41
N ARG A 117 21.54 15.67 18.20
CA ARG A 117 22.88 15.92 17.67
C ARG A 117 23.65 16.95 18.50
N LEU A 118 23.01 18.04 18.90
CA LEU A 118 23.63 19.07 19.73
C LEU A 118 24.00 18.53 21.11
N ASP A 119 23.16 17.69 21.71
CA ASP A 119 23.47 17.01 22.97
C ASP A 119 24.68 16.08 22.82
N GLN A 120 24.75 15.31 21.73
CA GLN A 120 25.90 14.45 21.44
C GLN A 120 27.18 15.27 21.22
N PHE A 121 27.08 16.39 20.50
CA PHE A 121 28.18 17.31 20.27
C PHE A 121 28.67 17.93 21.57
N ALA A 122 27.76 18.39 22.43
CA ALA A 122 28.08 18.93 23.75
C ALA A 122 28.77 17.89 24.64
N ALA A 123 28.24 16.67 24.71
CA ALA A 123 28.84 15.57 25.46
C ALA A 123 30.27 15.24 25.00
N THR A 124 30.50 15.29 23.68
CA THR A 124 31.82 15.05 23.10
C THR A 124 32.76 16.21 23.40
N THR A 125 32.32 17.46 23.20
CA THR A 125 33.18 18.65 23.29
C THR A 125 33.55 19.00 24.74
N ILE A 126 32.66 18.76 25.71
CA ILE A 126 32.95 18.96 27.15
C ILE A 126 34.05 18.00 27.63
N SER A 127 34.24 16.85 26.96
CA SER A 127 35.25 15.85 27.32
C SER A 127 36.62 16.08 26.67
N VAL A 128 36.75 17.07 25.78
CA VAL A 128 37.96 17.33 24.98
C VAL A 128 38.79 18.44 25.66
N PRO A 129 40.12 18.27 25.78
CA PRO A 129 40.98 19.34 26.29
C PRO A 129 40.94 20.57 25.38
N ASP A 130 41.02 21.77 25.95
CA ASP A 130 40.87 23.06 25.24
C ASP A 130 41.72 23.21 23.96
N SER A 131 42.88 22.56 23.89
CA SER A 131 43.76 22.58 22.70
C SER A 131 43.13 21.93 21.46
N ASP A 132 42.21 20.99 21.67
CA ASP A 132 41.66 20.11 20.63
C ASP A 132 40.22 20.48 20.28
N LEU A 133 39.64 21.44 21.00
CA LEU A 133 38.25 21.89 20.89
C LEU A 133 37.93 22.47 19.51
N TYR A 134 38.86 23.25 18.93
CA TYR A 134 38.74 23.75 17.56
C TYR A 134 38.73 22.63 16.51
N THR A 135 39.51 21.56 16.73
CA THR A 135 39.56 20.40 15.83
C THR A 135 38.26 19.59 15.92
N ALA A 136 37.70 19.43 17.12
CA ALA A 136 36.41 18.78 17.33
C ALA A 136 35.25 19.55 16.65
N ILE A 137 35.19 20.88 16.81
CA ILE A 137 34.22 21.75 16.12
C ILE A 137 34.35 21.62 14.60
N ALA A 138 35.58 21.71 14.07
CA ALA A 138 35.83 21.64 12.64
C ALA A 138 35.41 20.29 12.03
N ASN A 139 35.60 19.19 12.76
CA ASN A 139 35.19 17.85 12.32
C ASN A 139 33.67 17.66 12.34
N ASP A 140 32.96 18.16 13.35
CA ASP A 140 31.50 18.10 13.40
C ASP A 140 30.87 18.92 12.26
N LEU A 141 31.35 20.14 12.03
CA LEU A 141 30.89 20.98 10.93
C LEU A 141 31.15 20.34 9.57
N ARG A 142 32.32 19.72 9.37
CA ARG A 142 32.62 18.97 8.14
C ARG A 142 31.66 17.81 7.93
N THR A 143 31.31 17.10 9.01
CA THR A 143 30.34 15.99 8.97
C THR A 143 28.91 16.50 8.72
N ALA A 144 28.55 17.68 9.22
CA ALA A 144 27.26 18.32 8.98
C ALA A 144 27.06 18.77 7.52
N LEU A 145 28.14 19.28 6.92
CA LEU A 145 28.16 19.89 5.60
C LEU A 145 28.56 18.91 4.50
N ALA A 146 28.94 17.69 4.86
CA ALA A 146 29.22 16.64 3.88
C ALA A 146 27.97 16.42 3.02
N PRO A 147 28.10 16.45 1.68
CA PRO A 147 26.97 16.24 0.80
C PRO A 147 26.38 14.86 1.10
N LYS A 148 25.08 14.79 1.39
CA LYS A 148 24.36 13.53 1.47
C LYS A 148 24.41 12.90 0.08
N GLU A 149 25.28 11.93 -0.13
CA GLU A 149 25.30 11.14 -1.36
C GLU A 149 23.90 10.56 -1.55
N SER A 150 23.30 10.90 -2.69
CA SER A 150 21.92 10.57 -3.02
C SER A 150 21.84 9.06 -3.31
N SER A 151 21.21 8.30 -2.42
CA SER A 151 20.74 6.92 -2.68
C SER A 151 19.23 6.86 -2.51
#